data_AF-A0AAW4C1J1-F1
#
_entry.id   AF-A0AAW4C1J1-F1
#
_cell.length_a   1.000
_cell.length_b   1.000
_cell.length_c   1.000
_cell.angle_alpha   90.00
_cell.angle_beta   90.00
_cell.angle_gamma   90.00
#
_symmetry.space_group_name_H-M   'P 1'
#
loop_
_entity.id
_entity.type
_entity.pdbx_description
1 polymer ?
#
loop_
_entity_poly.entity_id
_entity_poly.type
_entity_poly.pdbx_seq_one_letter_code
_entity_poly.pdbx_strand_id
1 'polypeptide(L)' 'AAIDVTHWTCQPDESISVPIGQPIDNLKTHILEGSLQPAVRGSAGELYLGGVGLARGYHQRPALTAER' A
#
# COMPACT_ATOMS: atom_id res chain seq x y z
N ALA A 1 1.39 -7.73 6.05
CA ALA A 1 -0.08 -7.70 6.27
C ALA A 1 -0.44 -6.45 7.06
N ALA A 2 -1.59 -5.85 6.79
CA ALA A 2 -2.17 -4.73 7.53
C ALA A 2 -3.71 -4.82 7.42
N ILE A 3 -4.45 -4.20 8.33
CA ILE A 3 -5.93 -4.29 8.37
C ILE A 3 -6.56 -3.12 7.61
N ASP A 4 -6.21 -1.90 8.01
CA ASP A 4 -6.66 -0.66 7.37
C ASP A 4 -5.42 0.21 7.06
N VAL A 5 -5.38 0.81 5.87
CA VAL A 5 -4.16 1.42 5.34
C VAL A 5 -4.43 2.67 4.52
N THR A 6 -5.37 2.60 3.58
CA THR A 6 -5.72 3.72 2.73
C THR A 6 -7.19 4.04 2.86
N HIS A 7 -7.51 5.33 2.85
CA HIS A 7 -8.89 5.79 2.88
C HIS A 7 -9.17 6.68 1.68
N TRP A 8 -10.40 6.61 1.21
CA TRP A 8 -10.97 7.54 0.25
C TRP A 8 -12.29 8.05 0.77
N THR A 9 -12.49 9.37 0.75
CA THR A 9 -13.80 9.95 1.00
C THR A 9 -14.54 10.00 -0.32
N CYS A 10 -15.54 9.13 -0.49
CA CYS A 10 -16.33 9.07 -1.72
C CYS A 10 -16.94 10.43 -2.04
N GLN A 11 -16.81 10.83 -3.30
CA GLN A 11 -17.40 12.04 -3.83
C GLN A 11 -18.61 11.65 -4.70
N PRO A 12 -19.65 12.49 -4.77
CA PRO A 12 -20.81 12.24 -5.62
C PRO A 12 -20.50 12.57 -7.09
N ASP A 13 -19.44 11.98 -7.63
CA ASP A 13 -19.06 12.08 -9.04
C ASP A 13 -19.55 10.84 -9.82
N GLU A 14 -19.61 10.96 -11.15
CA GLU A 14 -19.96 9.85 -12.05
C GLU A 14 -18.72 8.99 -12.41
N SER A 15 -17.74 8.90 -11.50
CA SER A 15 -16.55 8.08 -11.76
C SER A 15 -16.91 6.60 -11.85
N ILE A 16 -16.26 5.91 -12.80
CA ILE A 16 -16.51 4.50 -13.08
C ILE A 16 -15.79 3.59 -12.06
N SER A 17 -14.91 4.16 -11.23
CA SER A 17 -14.18 3.43 -10.19
C SER A 17 -13.83 4.33 -9.01
N VAL A 18 -13.92 3.77 -7.81
CA VAL A 18 -13.53 4.45 -6.56
C VAL A 18 -12.04 4.20 -6.29
N PRO A 19 -11.19 5.24 -6.16
CA PRO A 19 -9.80 5.07 -5.78
C PRO A 19 -9.66 4.45 -4.39
N ILE A 20 -8.58 3.69 -4.15
CA ILE A 20 -8.22 3.23 -2.79
C ILE A 20 -7.78 4.40 -1.89
N GLY A 21 -7.44 5.54 -2.49
CA GLY A 21 -7.20 6.81 -1.83
C GLY A 21 -5.78 6.99 -1.29
N GLN A 22 -5.66 7.59 -0.10
CA GLN A 22 -4.39 8.02 0.49
C GLN A 22 -4.12 7.30 1.82
N PRO A 23 -2.85 7.13 2.25
CA PRO A 23 -2.55 6.49 3.53
C PRO A 23 -3.23 7.20 4.70
N ILE A 24 -3.73 6.41 5.66
CA ILE A 24 -4.11 6.92 6.98
C ILE A 24 -2.87 7.29 7.80
N ASP A 25 -3.08 8.00 8.92
CA ASP A 25 -1.99 8.48 9.76
C ASP A 25 -0.98 7.40 10.15
N ASN A 26 0.30 7.78 10.15
CA ASN A 26 1.43 6.93 10.50
C ASN A 26 1.68 5.72 9.58
N LEU A 27 0.94 5.62 8.47
CA LEU A 27 1.19 4.68 7.39
C LEU A 27 1.71 5.42 6.14
N LYS A 28 2.37 4.65 5.28
CA LYS A 28 2.95 5.12 4.01
C LYS A 28 2.62 4.13 2.92
N THR A 29 2.37 4.65 1.73
CA THR A 29 2.21 3.87 0.49
C THR A 29 3.26 4.31 -0.52
N HIS A 30 3.93 3.34 -1.14
CA HIS A 30 4.92 3.56 -2.20
C HIS A 30 4.49 2.78 -3.42
N ILE A 31 4.50 3.42 -4.60
CA ILE A 31 4.37 2.72 -5.87
C ILE A 31 5.77 2.58 -6.44
N LEU A 32 6.25 1.35 -6.53
CA LEU A 32 7.60 1.03 -6.98
C LEU A 32 7.58 0.32 -8.32
N GLU A 33 8.60 0.57 -9.14
CA GLU A 33 8.91 -0.24 -10.32
C GLU A 33 9.82 -1.43 -9.94
N GLY A 34 10.11 -2.33 -10.89
CA GLY A 34 10.83 -3.58 -10.61
C GLY A 34 12.27 -3.43 -10.08
N SER A 35 12.83 -2.22 -10.14
CA SER A 35 14.14 -1.86 -9.56
C SER A 35 14.05 -1.38 -8.09
N LEU A 36 12.87 -1.45 -7.48
CA LEU A 36 12.52 -0.87 -6.18
C LEU A 36 12.72 0.65 -6.10
N GLN A 37 12.66 1.33 -7.25
CA GLN A 37 12.62 2.79 -7.33
C GLN A 37 11.19 3.31 -7.39
N PRO A 38 10.91 4.56 -6.99
CA PRO A 38 9.60 5.17 -7.16
C PRO A 38 9.18 5.16 -8.63
N ALA A 39 7.99 4.63 -8.91
CA ALA A 39 7.41 4.64 -10.24
C ALA A 39 7.10 6.07 -10.70
N VAL A 40 7.13 6.28 -12.02
CA VAL A 40 6.75 7.55 -12.62
C VAL A 40 5.27 7.82 -12.35
N ARG A 41 4.92 9.08 -12.06
CA ARG A 41 3.53 9.47 -11.79
C ARG A 41 2.61 9.05 -12.94
N GLY A 42 1.57 8.27 -12.63
CA GLY A 42 0.58 7.80 -13.59
C GLY A 42 0.93 6.50 -14.29
N SER A 43 2.13 5.95 -14.11
CA SER A 43 2.44 4.59 -14.56
C SER A 43 1.95 3.55 -13.56
N ALA A 44 1.71 2.33 -14.05
CA ALA A 44 1.51 1.19 -13.17
C ALA A 44 2.81 0.85 -12.43
N GLY A 45 2.68 0.30 -11.23
CA GLY A 45 3.77 -0.19 -10.40
C GLY A 45 3.22 -1.04 -9.25
N GLU A 46 4.12 -1.62 -8.48
CA GLU A 46 3.78 -2.43 -7.32
C GLU A 46 3.56 -1.55 -6.09
N LEU A 47 2.48 -1.80 -5.35
CA LEU A 47 2.15 -1.08 -4.12
C LEU A 47 2.87 -1.71 -2.92
N TYR A 48 3.71 -0.93 -2.24
CA TYR A 48 4.37 -1.27 -0.99
C TYR A 48 3.83 -0.42 0.16
N LEU A 49 3.70 -1.04 1.33
CA LEU A 49 3.14 -0.42 2.54
C LEU A 49 4.23 -0.29 3.61
N GLY A 50 4.23 0.82 4.32
CA GLY A 50 5.17 1.11 5.41
C GLY A 50 4.48 1.75 6.61
N GLY A 51 5.11 1.67 7.79
CA GLY A 51 4.66 2.37 8.99
C GLY A 51 4.17 1.45 10.11
N VAL A 52 3.49 2.04 11.09
CA VAL A 52 3.23 1.39 12.39
C VAL A 52 2.16 0.30 12.36
N GLY A 53 1.29 0.30 11.35
CA GLY A 53 0.20 -0.68 11.18
C GLY A 53 0.60 -1.99 10.49
N LEU A 54 1.90 -2.18 10.18
CA LEU A 54 2.37 -3.44 9.62
C LEU A 54 2.35 -4.56 10.66
N ALA A 55 1.86 -5.73 10.25
CA ALA A 55 1.96 -6.94 11.05
C ALA A 55 3.43 -7.29 11.32
N ARG A 56 3.68 -7.91 12.48
CA ARG A 56 5.03 -8.39 12.87
C ARG A 56 5.64 -9.42 11.90
N GLY A 57 4.80 -10.08 11.09
CA GLY A 57 5.21 -11.13 10.17
C GLY A 57 4.22 -12.29 10.17
N TYR A 58 4.61 -13.36 9.49
CA TYR A 58 3.87 -14.61 9.47
C TYR A 58 4.27 -15.49 10.65
N HIS A 59 3.28 -15.92 11.44
CA HIS A 59 3.52 -16.73 12.63
C HIS A 59 4.32 -18.00 12.29
N GLN A 60 5.41 -18.25 13.03
CA GLN A 60 6.31 -19.39 12.85
C GLN A 60 6.87 -19.55 11.44
N ARG A 61 6.87 -18.48 10.63
CA ARG A 61 7.38 -18.49 9.24
C ARG A 61 8.35 -17.34 9.01
N PRO A 62 9.57 -17.39 9.60
CA PRO A 62 10.54 -16.30 9.51
C PRO A 62 11.05 -16.09 8.07
N ALA A 63 11.28 -17.15 7.29
CA ALA A 63 11.72 -17.02 5.90
C ALA A 63 10.69 -16.27 5.04
N LEU A 64 9.41 -16.63 5.15
CA LEU A 64 8.32 -15.93 4.46
C LEU A 64 8.13 -14.49 4.96
N THR A 65 8.45 -14.22 6.23
CA THR A 65 8.42 -12.86 6.77
C THR A 65 9.53 -12.01 6.17
N ALA A 66 10.72 -12.57 5.96
CA ALA A 66 11.87 -11.86 5.39
C ALA A 66 11.77 -11.63 3.87
N GLU A 67 10.96 -12.42 3.16
CA GLU A 67 10.69 -12.27 1.73
C GLU A 67 9.70 -11.12 1.42
N ARG A 68 8.99 -10.62 2.42
CA ARG A 68 7.77 -9.81 2.24
C ARG A 68 7.92 -8.37 2.70
#